data_AF-A0A542ZNH7-F1
#
_entry.id   AF-A0A542ZNH7-F1
#
_cell.length_a   1.000
_cell.length_b   1.000
_cell.length_c   1.000
_cell.angle_alpha   90.00
_cell.angle_beta   90.00
_cell.angle_gamma   90.00
#
_symmetry.space_group_name_H-M   'P 1'
#
loop_
_entity.id
_entity.type
_entity.pdbx_description
1 polymer ?
#
loop_
_entity_poly.entity_id
_entity_poly.type
_entity_poly.pdbx_seq_one_letter_code
_entity_poly.pdbx_strand_id
1 'polypeptide(L)'
;MTATGTAQHIPGVGTVYLAVSDQDRALAFYRDVLGFEVRTDTDFGEGFRWIEVAPAGAYTVIALVPPMAYFRDPEGNRLLLVEATTR
;
A
#
# COMPACT_ATOMS: atom_id res chain seq x y z
N MET A 1 -30.92 0.70 34.78
CA MET A 1 -29.50 0.38 34.52
C MET A 1 -29.16 0.88 33.12
N THR A 2 -28.53 2.04 33.03
CA THR A 2 -28.14 2.62 31.73
C THR A 2 -26.80 2.00 31.34
N ALA A 3 -26.74 1.25 30.24
CA ALA A 3 -25.49 0.75 29.70
C ALA A 3 -24.74 1.93 29.07
N THR A 4 -23.67 2.39 29.72
CA THR A 4 -22.70 3.29 29.11
C THR A 4 -21.94 2.49 28.05
N GLY A 5 -22.34 2.60 26.79
CA GLY A 5 -21.53 2.11 25.68
C GLY A 5 -20.27 2.95 25.60
N THR A 6 -19.11 2.38 25.91
CA THR A 6 -17.83 3.04 25.67
C THR A 6 -17.71 3.26 24.17
N ALA A 7 -17.55 4.51 23.74
CA ALA A 7 -17.24 4.79 22.34
C ALA A 7 -15.92 4.08 21.99
N GLN A 8 -15.96 3.20 20.99
CA GLN A 8 -14.75 2.52 20.52
C GLN A 8 -13.78 3.57 19.95
N HIS A 9 -12.67 3.80 20.65
CA HIS A 9 -11.60 4.68 20.23
C HIS A 9 -10.71 3.95 19.23
N ILE A 10 -10.68 4.43 17.97
CA ILE A 10 -9.74 3.96 16.95
C ILE A 10 -8.49 4.86 17.04
N PRO A 11 -7.33 4.32 17.48
CA PRO A 11 -6.17 5.14 17.81
C PRO A 11 -5.47 5.73 16.59
N GLY A 12 -5.78 5.27 15.38
CA GLY A 12 -5.21 5.79 14.14
C GLY A 12 -5.47 4.89 12.94
N VAL A 13 -4.84 5.25 11.81
CA VAL A 13 -4.83 4.45 10.59
C VAL A 13 -3.67 3.45 10.66
N GLY A 14 -3.98 2.16 10.57
CA GLY A 14 -2.97 1.09 10.59
C GLY A 14 -2.17 1.03 9.28
N THR A 15 -2.80 0.59 8.21
CA THR A 15 -2.13 0.35 6.91
C THR A 15 -2.83 1.10 5.79
N VAL A 16 -2.06 1.75 4.93
CA VAL A 16 -2.52 2.35 3.67
C VAL A 16 -1.94 1.57 2.50
N TYR A 17 -2.79 1.16 1.57
CA TYR A 17 -2.38 0.41 0.39
C TYR A 17 -2.06 1.39 -0.74
N LEU A 18 -0.82 1.37 -1.20
CA LEU A 18 -0.36 2.21 -2.30
C LEU A 18 -0.05 1.32 -3.51
N ALA A 19 -0.91 1.41 -4.52
CA ALA A 19 -0.69 0.74 -5.79
C ALA A 19 0.52 1.35 -6.52
N VAL A 20 1.52 0.53 -6.80
CA VAL A 20 2.73 0.94 -7.52
C VAL A 20 2.93 0.08 -8.76
N SER A 21 3.43 0.68 -9.84
CA SER A 21 3.67 -0.04 -11.10
C SER A 21 4.89 -0.97 -11.03
N ASP A 22 5.83 -0.69 -10.14
CA ASP A 22 7.05 -1.44 -9.90
C ASP A 22 7.38 -1.36 -8.40
N GLN A 23 7.28 -2.50 -7.72
CA GLN A 23 7.47 -2.60 -6.27
C GLN A 23 8.94 -2.39 -5.86
N ASP A 24 9.90 -2.83 -6.68
CA ASP A 24 11.33 -2.68 -6.39
C ASP A 24 11.76 -1.22 -6.49
N ARG A 25 11.32 -0.54 -7.55
CA ARG A 25 11.60 0.89 -7.72
C ARG A 25 10.95 1.72 -6.62
N ALA A 26 9.72 1.37 -6.22
CA ALA A 26 9.06 2.03 -5.11
C ALA A 26 9.80 1.80 -3.78
N LEU A 27 10.18 0.54 -3.49
CA LEU A 27 10.94 0.20 -2.29
C LEU A 27 12.25 0.98 -2.22
N ALA A 28 13.03 1.02 -3.30
CA ALA A 28 14.27 1.78 -3.35
C ALA A 28 14.04 3.28 -3.09
N PHE A 29 12.99 3.87 -3.66
CA PHE A 29 12.66 5.26 -3.41
C PHE A 29 12.31 5.52 -1.93
N TYR A 30 11.38 4.76 -1.36
CA TYR A 30 10.95 4.98 0.03
C TYR A 30 12.07 4.69 1.02
N ARG A 31 12.82 3.61 0.84
CA ARG A 31 13.94 3.23 1.71
C ARG A 31 15.14 4.15 1.55
N ASP A 32 15.66 4.30 0.33
CA ASP A 32 16.98 4.90 0.10
C ASP A 32 16.92 6.42 -0.07
N VAL A 33 15.84 6.93 -0.67
CA VAL A 33 15.70 8.38 -0.93
C VAL A 33 14.99 9.07 0.23
N LEU A 34 13.89 8.49 0.71
CA LEU A 34 13.10 9.07 1.81
C LEU A 34 13.52 8.60 3.20
N GLY A 35 14.34 7.56 3.30
CA GLY A 35 14.83 7.04 4.58
C GLY A 35 13.77 6.31 5.40
N PHE A 36 12.73 5.76 4.76
CA PHE A 36 11.72 4.97 5.45
C PHE A 36 12.29 3.61 5.87
N GLU A 37 11.81 3.12 7.00
CA GLU A 37 12.09 1.77 7.47
C GLU A 37 11.27 0.77 6.65
N VAL A 38 11.91 -0.33 6.25
CA VAL A 38 11.22 -1.50 5.71
C VAL A 38 10.73 -2.32 6.91
N ARG A 39 9.41 -2.40 7.08
CA ARG A 39 8.77 -3.14 8.18
C ARG A 39 8.54 -4.60 7.82
N THR A 40 8.17 -4.85 6.57
CA THR A 40 7.98 -6.19 6.01
C THR A 40 8.43 -6.20 4.56
N ASP A 41 9.07 -7.29 4.13
CA ASP A 41 9.37 -7.58 2.74
C ASP A 41 9.38 -9.11 2.57
N THR A 42 8.23 -9.67 2.21
CA THR A 42 8.00 -11.12 2.24
C THR A 42 7.31 -11.59 0.97
N ASP A 43 7.78 -12.72 0.44
CA ASP A 43 7.08 -13.46 -0.61
C ASP A 43 5.80 -14.08 -0.03
N PHE A 44 4.65 -13.72 -0.61
CA PHE A 44 3.33 -14.16 -0.18
C PHE A 44 2.78 -15.30 -1.07
N GLY A 45 3.60 -15.84 -1.96
CA GLY A 45 3.23 -16.89 -2.92
C GLY A 45 2.53 -16.35 -4.16
N GLU A 46 2.44 -17.20 -5.20
CA GLU A 46 1.70 -16.92 -6.44
C GLU A 46 2.12 -15.63 -7.18
N GLY A 47 3.38 -15.20 -6.98
CA GLY A 47 3.90 -13.97 -7.56
C GLY A 47 3.46 -12.70 -6.83
N PHE A 48 2.83 -12.82 -5.66
CA PHE A 48 2.54 -11.71 -4.77
C PHE A 48 3.67 -11.50 -3.77
N ARG A 49 4.16 -10.27 -3.70
CA ARG A 49 5.13 -9.83 -2.69
C ARG A 49 4.50 -8.77 -1.80
N TRP A 50 4.61 -8.95 -0.49
CA TRP A 50 4.10 -8.03 0.50
C TRP A 50 5.23 -7.16 1.04
N ILE A 51 5.19 -5.86 0.73
CA ILE A 51 6.21 -4.89 1.16
C ILE A 51 5.52 -3.79 1.95
N GLU A 52 6.01 -3.53 3.16
CA GLU A 52 5.55 -2.43 4.01
C GLU A 52 6.71 -1.51 4.36
N VAL A 53 6.49 -0.22 4.18
CA VAL A 53 7.44 0.85 4.54
C VAL A 53 6.77 1.88 5.45
N ALA A 54 7.55 2.50 6.34
CA ALA A 54 7.05 3.56 7.20
C ALA A 54 8.16 4.56 7.57
N PRO A 55 7.83 5.85 7.81
CA PRO A 55 8.75 6.73 8.51
C PRO A 55 9.15 6.13 9.86
N ALA A 56 10.37 6.41 10.32
CA ALA A 56 10.85 5.94 11.61
C ALA A 56 9.90 6.35 12.75
N GLY A 57 9.52 5.38 13.58
CA GLY A 57 8.59 5.57 14.71
C GLY A 57 7.11 5.81 14.34
N ALA A 58 6.75 5.82 13.06
CA ALA A 58 5.35 5.99 12.66
C ALA A 58 4.50 4.75 13.01
N TYR A 59 3.27 5.00 13.46
CA TYR A 59 2.23 3.98 13.64
C TYR A 59 1.68 3.48 12.30
N THR A 60 1.39 4.40 11.39
CA THR A 60 0.86 4.07 10.06
C THR A 60 1.94 3.51 9.15
N VAL A 61 1.64 2.39 8.50
CA VAL A 61 2.49 1.76 7.48
C VAL A 61 1.89 1.93 6.09
N ILE A 62 2.76 1.99 5.07
CA ILE A 62 2.37 2.00 3.66
C ILE A 62 2.72 0.64 3.08
N ALA A 63 1.70 -0.10 2.64
CA ALA A 63 1.88 -1.32 1.87
C ALA A 63 2.06 -0.96 0.40
N LEU A 64 3.24 -1.26 -0.16
CA LEU A 64 3.51 -1.09 -1.59
C LEU A 64 2.97 -2.32 -2.31
N VAL A 65 1.81 -2.19 -2.95
CA VAL A 65 1.11 -3.32 -3.58
C VAL A 65 1.11 -3.19 -5.10
N PRO A 66 1.11 -4.32 -5.84
CA PRO A 66 0.86 -4.25 -7.26
C PRO A 66 -0.56 -3.70 -7.52
N PRO A 67 -0.84 -3.17 -8.71
CA PRO A 67 -2.15 -2.60 -9.01
C PRO A 67 -3.23 -3.69 -9.00
N MET A 68 -4.26 -3.49 -8.17
CA MET A 68 -5.32 -4.48 -7.90
C MET A 68 -6.24 -4.73 -9.10
N ALA A 69 -6.27 -3.82 -10.08
CA ALA A 69 -7.00 -3.99 -11.33
C ALA A 69 -6.17 -3.47 -12.51
N TYR A 70 -5.98 -4.34 -13.49
CA TYR A 70 -5.45 -3.97 -14.80
C TYR A 70 -6.23 -4.72 -15.88
N PHE A 71 -6.38 -4.09 -17.04
CA PHE A 71 -6.83 -4.79 -18.23
C PHE A 71 -5.66 -4.93 -19.20
N ARG A 72 -5.76 -5.95 -20.05
CA ARG A 72 -4.82 -6.17 -21.14
C ARG A 72 -5.49 -5.75 -22.43
N ASP A 73 -4.84 -4.89 -23.21
CA ASP A 73 -5.34 -4.58 -24.55
C ASP A 73 -5.06 -5.76 -25.52
N PRO A 74 -5.59 -5.73 -26.75
CA PRO A 74 -5.35 -6.78 -27.75
C PRO A 74 -3.87 -6.96 -28.13
N GLU A 75 -3.03 -5.96 -27.87
CA GLU A 75 -1.59 -5.95 -28.16
C GLU A 75 -0.76 -6.52 -27.00
N GLY A 76 -1.38 -6.75 -25.84
CA GLY A 76 -0.76 -7.35 -24.67
C GLY A 76 -0.29 -6.35 -23.61
N ASN A 77 -0.52 -5.04 -23.77
CA ASN A 77 -0.09 -4.02 -22.83
C ASN A 77 -0.93 -4.06 -21.54
N ARG A 78 -0.30 -3.81 -20.38
CA ARG A 78 -0.98 -3.75 -19.07
C ARG A 78 -1.38 -2.31 -18.76
N LEU A 79 -2.69 -2.05 -18.73
CA LEU A 79 -3.25 -0.73 -18.46
C LEU A 79 -3.93 -0.71 -17.10
N LEU A 80 -3.62 0.31 -16.30
CA LEU A 80 -4.26 0.54 -15.01
C LEU A 80 -5.56 1.29 -15.22
N LEU A 81 -6.65 0.76 -14.66
CA LEU A 81 -7.90 1.50 -14.61
C LEU A 81 -7.75 2.57 -13.53
N VAL A 82 -7.51 3.80 -13.96
CA VAL A 82 -7.58 4.99 -13.12
C VAL A 82 -8.88 5.71 -13.43
N GLU A 83 -9.65 6.09 -12.42
CA GLU A 83 -10.77 6.98 -12.62
C GLU A 83 -10.20 8.35 -13.02
N ALA A 84 -10.44 8.76 -14.27
CA ALA A 84 -10.06 10.10 -14.72
C ALA A 84 -11.00 11.10 -14.06
N THR A 85 -10.60 11.68 -12.92
CA THR A 85 -11.29 12.84 -12.36
C THR A 85 -11.14 13.99 -13.34
N THR A 86 -12.17 14.21 -14.16
CA THR A 86 -12.28 15.41 -14.97
C THR A 86 -12.90 16.49 -14.06
N ARG A 87 -12.17 17.59 -13.84
CA ARG A 87 -12.71 18.80 -13.21
C ARG A 87 -13.51 19.60 -14.22
#